data_AF-A0A7G9FH53-F1
#
_entry.id   AF-A0A7G9FH53-F1
#
_cell.length_a   1.000
_cell.length_b   1.000
_cell.length_c   1.000
_cell.angle_alpha   90.00
_cell.angle_beta   90.00
_cell.angle_gamma   90.00
#
_symmetry.space_group_name_H-M   'P 1'
#
loop_
_entity.id
_entity.type
_entity.pdbx_description
1 polymer ?
#
loop_
_entity_poly.entity_id
_entity_poly.type
_entity_poly.pdbx_seq_one_letter_code
_entity_poly.pdbx_strand_id
1 'polypeptide(L)'
;MNLNDIRANAYKNGARKGELSSDESALRSAGMQVPNEEDGIRVRLSQSLTGSGSNKPFEGVNRKIANIFSESKTLSKQAALQNARTGNPSGNEGLSRAADTLKKGGLLKIPESPSGDSVYRRVAKFLLIIGVDEAAKVMRHLSEAQTEKIIPEIASIRSVDPKEASEIISEFEGLLKQARQSGGADIAREMLEKAYGTEKAEAMLQKAVSSAGGKPFEYLNTADGERVYFLLKDESPAVQALVLSRIKPEKAAAVIGKMDVDVKRDVISRLAKMQPVSPDVLARTDKAIYEKSLSLAAEKAESIDGKSALAEILRRMPLASEDEIIETISGEDADLANDIRKRLFTLEDVEKSDDRFLQELLRAMSEKEIAYLIAGKPEPFRKKILYNVSKGRGDTVLEEEQLAKPMLKRDCDDVTGKFLGAMRSAYEQGKFKIDGRDDGEYVE
;
A
#
# COMPACT_ATOMS: atom_id res chain seq x y z
N MET A 1 6.17 -35.98 3.36
CA MET A 1 5.22 -36.04 2.23
C MET A 1 5.77 -35.17 1.11
N ASN A 2 5.82 -35.70 -0.11
CA ASN A 2 6.62 -35.19 -1.22
C ASN A 2 5.84 -34.13 -2.03
N LEU A 3 6.52 -33.08 -2.52
CA LEU A 3 5.94 -31.83 -3.04
C LEU A 3 5.34 -31.92 -4.46
N ASN A 4 5.32 -33.11 -5.07
CA ASN A 4 4.95 -33.31 -6.47
C ASN A 4 3.46 -33.62 -6.71
N ASP A 5 2.68 -33.96 -5.67
CA ASP A 5 1.25 -34.30 -5.83
C ASP A 5 0.31 -33.08 -5.96
N ILE A 6 0.78 -31.88 -5.59
CA ILE A 6 -0.07 -30.67 -5.58
C ILE A 6 -0.18 -30.03 -6.98
N ARG A 7 0.82 -30.23 -7.85
CA ARG A 7 0.82 -29.65 -9.20
C ARG A 7 -0.08 -30.38 -10.20
N ALA A 8 -0.40 -31.66 -9.96
CA ALA A 8 -1.26 -32.43 -10.86
C ALA A 8 -2.76 -32.10 -10.71
N ASN A 9 -3.20 -31.64 -9.53
CA ASN A 9 -4.62 -31.33 -9.27
C ASN A 9 -5.03 -29.90 -9.67
N ALA A 10 -4.07 -28.99 -9.89
CA ALA A 10 -4.37 -27.63 -10.29
C ALA A 10 -4.78 -27.49 -11.78
N TYR A 11 -4.42 -28.45 -12.63
CA TYR A 11 -4.75 -28.41 -14.07
C TYR A 11 -6.07 -29.07 -14.46
N LYS A 12 -6.78 -29.74 -13.54
CA LYS A 12 -8.05 -30.43 -13.85
C LYS A 12 -9.32 -29.61 -13.64
N ASN A 13 -9.26 -28.52 -12.88
CA ASN A 13 -10.48 -27.77 -12.48
C ASN A 13 -10.63 -26.39 -13.15
N GLY A 14 -9.75 -26.02 -14.09
CA GLY A 14 -9.70 -24.68 -14.68
C GLY A 14 -10.32 -24.52 -16.07
N ALA A 15 -10.79 -25.59 -16.73
CA ALA A 15 -11.27 -25.51 -18.11
C ALA A 15 -12.65 -26.16 -18.26
N ARG A 16 -13.69 -25.32 -18.24
CA ARG A 16 -14.81 -25.24 -19.22
C ARG A 16 -16.13 -24.76 -18.57
N LYS A 17 -16.55 -23.57 -18.97
CA LYS A 17 -17.94 -23.08 -18.97
C LYS A 17 -18.20 -22.47 -20.36
N GLY A 18 -19.27 -22.89 -21.02
CA GLY A 18 -19.74 -22.48 -22.37
C GLY A 18 -19.16 -23.35 -23.49
N GLU A 19 -19.90 -23.96 -24.43
CA GLU A 19 -21.23 -23.72 -25.02
C GLU A 19 -21.89 -25.04 -25.49
N LEU A 20 -23.17 -24.96 -25.88
CA LEU A 20 -24.07 -26.06 -26.29
C LEU A 20 -23.74 -26.69 -27.66
N SER A 21 -24.03 -27.99 -27.82
CA SER A 21 -24.94 -28.57 -28.83
C SER A 21 -24.56 -30.01 -29.22
N SER A 22 -25.60 -30.86 -29.36
CA SER A 22 -25.70 -32.03 -30.25
C SER A 22 -24.54 -33.04 -30.25
N ASP A 23 -24.70 -34.14 -29.54
CA ASP A 23 -25.02 -35.42 -30.18
C ASP A 23 -25.09 -36.55 -29.15
N GLU A 24 -26.30 -37.07 -29.02
CA GLU A 24 -26.59 -38.41 -28.54
C GLU A 24 -26.02 -39.42 -29.54
N SER A 25 -25.61 -40.58 -29.04
CA SER A 25 -25.30 -41.84 -29.76
C SER A 25 -23.82 -42.13 -30.07
N ALA A 26 -23.46 -43.39 -29.78
CA ALA A 26 -22.15 -44.05 -29.90
C ALA A 26 -21.14 -43.70 -28.77
N LEU A 27 -20.99 -44.46 -27.68
CA LEU A 27 -20.83 -45.91 -27.61
C LEU A 27 -21.26 -46.44 -26.24
N ARG A 28 -22.44 -47.07 -26.21
CA ARG A 28 -22.74 -48.15 -25.27
C ARG A 28 -22.13 -49.43 -25.82
N SER A 29 -21.09 -49.97 -25.16
CA SER A 29 -20.73 -51.38 -25.29
C SER A 29 -19.79 -51.82 -24.17
N ALA A 30 -20.36 -52.07 -22.99
CA ALA A 30 -19.98 -53.18 -22.10
C ALA A 30 -20.95 -53.12 -20.92
N GLY A 31 -21.92 -54.03 -20.91
CA GLY A 31 -23.02 -54.01 -19.97
C GLY A 31 -22.60 -54.32 -18.54
N MET A 32 -23.26 -53.66 -17.59
CA MET A 32 -23.76 -54.29 -16.38
C MET A 32 -24.81 -53.37 -15.72
N GLN A 33 -25.90 -53.96 -15.25
CA GLN A 33 -27.07 -53.30 -14.67
C GLN A 33 -26.76 -52.56 -13.35
N VAL A 34 -27.57 -51.52 -13.12
CA VAL A 34 -27.69 -50.74 -11.87
C VAL A 34 -28.23 -51.62 -10.74
N PRO A 35 -27.85 -51.35 -9.49
CA PRO A 35 -28.89 -50.95 -8.53
C PRO A 35 -28.49 -49.72 -7.69
N ASN A 36 -29.53 -48.97 -7.33
CA ASN A 36 -29.53 -47.80 -6.47
C ASN A 36 -29.48 -48.19 -4.99
N GLU A 37 -29.22 -47.17 -4.17
CA GLU A 37 -29.56 -46.98 -2.75
C GLU A 37 -28.56 -47.40 -1.65
N GLU A 38 -28.21 -46.35 -0.89
CA GLU A 38 -28.02 -46.30 0.56
C GLU A 38 -27.13 -47.35 1.23
N ASP A 39 -25.87 -46.98 1.52
CA ASP A 39 -25.32 -47.04 2.89
C ASP A 39 -23.83 -46.65 2.91
N GLY A 40 -23.55 -45.50 3.54
CA GLY A 40 -22.22 -44.93 3.67
C GLY A 40 -21.70 -44.93 5.11
N ILE A 41 -21.03 -46.02 5.47
CA ILE A 41 -19.85 -46.05 6.36
C ILE A 41 -20.12 -45.93 7.88
N ARG A 42 -20.27 -47.11 8.50
CA ARG A 42 -19.98 -47.35 9.92
C ARG A 42 -18.57 -47.95 10.08
N VAL A 43 -17.80 -47.30 10.95
CA VAL A 43 -16.75 -47.85 11.85
C VAL A 43 -15.42 -48.27 11.22
N ARG A 44 -14.35 -47.54 11.62
CA ARG A 44 -13.21 -48.10 12.36
C ARG A 44 -12.27 -46.97 12.79
N LEU A 45 -12.17 -46.76 14.10
CA LEU A 45 -10.94 -46.35 14.79
C LEU A 45 -11.17 -46.50 16.30
N SER A 46 -10.98 -47.73 16.76
CA SER A 46 -10.82 -48.08 18.16
C SER A 46 -9.41 -48.61 18.37
N GLN A 47 -8.83 -48.24 19.52
CA GLN A 47 -7.54 -48.68 20.11
C GLN A 47 -6.33 -47.90 19.57
N SER A 48 -5.43 -47.33 20.37
CA SER A 48 -5.12 -47.41 21.81
C SER A 48 -4.37 -46.10 22.17
N LEU A 49 -4.49 -45.55 23.38
CA LEU A 49 -3.51 -45.77 24.45
C LEU A 49 -4.09 -45.29 25.78
N THR A 50 -4.18 -46.23 26.71
CA THR A 50 -4.33 -46.01 28.15
C THR A 50 -3.00 -45.49 28.71
N GLY A 51 -3.01 -44.31 29.32
CA GLY A 51 -1.95 -43.80 30.17
C GLY A 51 -2.55 -43.26 31.46
N SER A 52 -2.46 -44.03 32.53
CA SER A 52 -2.83 -43.63 33.88
C SER A 52 -1.89 -42.52 34.35
N GLY A 53 -2.47 -41.37 34.69
CA GLY A 53 -1.78 -40.22 35.26
C GLY A 53 -2.82 -39.35 35.94
N SER A 54 -3.08 -39.63 37.21
CA SER A 54 -3.98 -38.86 38.07
C SER A 54 -3.40 -37.47 38.34
N ASN A 55 -3.63 -36.55 37.40
CA ASN A 55 -3.66 -35.14 37.71
C ASN A 55 -4.61 -34.49 36.70
N LYS A 56 -5.89 -34.36 37.06
CA LYS A 56 -6.82 -33.50 36.34
C LYS A 56 -6.65 -32.11 36.91
N PRO A 57 -5.79 -31.24 36.34
CA PRO A 57 -5.77 -29.88 36.82
C PRO A 57 -7.15 -29.30 36.48
N PHE A 58 -7.76 -28.58 37.42
CA PHE A 58 -9.00 -27.82 37.23
C PHE A 58 -10.34 -28.56 37.37
N GLU A 59 -10.38 -29.76 37.98
CA GLU A 59 -11.66 -30.39 38.36
C GLU A 59 -12.53 -29.47 39.26
N GLY A 60 -11.90 -28.61 40.07
CA GLY A 60 -12.58 -27.59 40.88
C GLY A 60 -13.17 -26.42 40.09
N VAL A 61 -12.59 -26.04 38.95
CA VAL A 61 -13.12 -24.97 38.09
C VAL A 61 -14.31 -25.48 37.29
N ASN A 62 -14.22 -26.70 36.75
CA ASN A 62 -15.33 -27.35 36.07
C ASN A 62 -16.52 -27.58 37.01
N ARG A 63 -16.27 -27.89 38.30
CA ARG A 63 -17.32 -27.96 39.32
C ARG A 63 -17.96 -26.60 39.63
N LYS A 64 -17.17 -25.53 39.76
CA LYS A 64 -17.70 -24.17 39.98
C LYS A 64 -18.56 -23.70 38.80
N ILE A 65 -18.12 -23.95 37.57
CA ILE A 65 -18.88 -23.60 36.37
C ILE A 65 -20.18 -24.42 36.29
N ALA A 66 -20.13 -25.73 36.53
CA ALA A 66 -21.32 -26.57 36.58
C ALA A 66 -22.33 -26.13 37.67
N ASN A 67 -21.83 -25.67 38.83
CA ASN A 67 -22.66 -25.14 39.91
C ASN A 67 -23.29 -23.78 39.55
N ILE A 68 -22.57 -22.90 38.86
CA ILE A 68 -23.11 -21.63 38.37
C ILE A 68 -24.22 -21.88 37.33
N PHE A 69 -24.05 -22.87 36.45
CA PHE A 69 -25.08 -23.27 35.49
C PHE A 69 -26.29 -23.96 36.13
N SER A 70 -26.12 -24.66 37.26
CA SER A 70 -27.23 -25.26 37.99
C SER A 70 -27.99 -24.24 38.84
N GLU A 71 -27.29 -23.30 39.47
CA GLU A 71 -27.86 -22.18 40.24
C GLU A 71 -28.61 -21.18 39.35
N SER A 72 -28.10 -20.87 38.15
CA SER A 72 -28.84 -19.99 37.21
C SER A 72 -30.15 -20.64 36.72
N LYS A 73 -30.17 -21.97 36.62
CA LYS A 73 -31.33 -22.77 36.22
C LYS A 73 -32.39 -22.82 37.32
N THR A 74 -31.99 -22.84 38.60
CA THR A 74 -32.92 -22.77 39.75
C THR A 74 -33.45 -21.36 39.96
N LEU A 75 -32.61 -20.33 39.82
CA LEU A 75 -33.01 -18.92 39.90
C LEU A 75 -33.98 -18.53 38.77
N SER A 76 -33.74 -19.00 37.54
CA SER A 76 -34.67 -18.80 36.42
C SER A 76 -36.03 -19.48 36.65
N LYS A 77 -36.04 -20.64 37.33
CA LYS A 77 -37.27 -21.36 37.66
C LYS A 77 -38.03 -20.68 38.81
N GLN A 78 -37.31 -20.14 39.81
CA GLN A 78 -37.91 -19.35 40.91
C GLN A 78 -38.44 -17.99 40.44
N ALA A 79 -37.73 -17.28 39.57
CA ALA A 79 -38.18 -16.02 38.98
C ALA A 79 -39.40 -16.22 38.06
N ALA A 80 -39.44 -17.30 37.29
CA ALA A 80 -40.61 -17.67 36.49
C ALA A 80 -41.83 -18.03 37.37
N LEU A 81 -41.63 -18.66 38.53
CA LEU A 81 -42.72 -18.96 39.48
C LEU A 81 -43.19 -17.73 40.29
N GLN A 82 -42.32 -16.76 40.57
CA GLN A 82 -42.70 -15.50 41.24
C GLN A 82 -43.47 -14.57 40.31
N ASN A 83 -43.05 -14.45 39.05
CA ASN A 83 -43.74 -13.66 38.04
C ASN A 83 -45.11 -14.26 37.63
N ALA A 84 -45.29 -15.58 37.78
CA ALA A 84 -46.59 -16.22 37.58
C ALA A 84 -47.56 -16.05 38.77
N ARG A 85 -47.08 -15.60 39.94
CA ARG A 85 -47.89 -15.41 41.16
C ARG A 85 -48.28 -13.96 41.43
N THR A 86 -47.63 -12.99 40.80
CA THR A 86 -47.92 -11.56 40.97
C THR A 86 -48.36 -10.98 39.62
N GLY A 87 -49.62 -11.24 39.25
CA GLY A 87 -50.18 -10.70 38.02
C GLY A 87 -50.26 -9.17 38.07
N ASN A 88 -49.31 -8.47 37.47
CA ASN A 88 -49.47 -7.06 37.05
C ASN A 88 -48.46 -6.68 35.92
N PRO A 89 -48.91 -6.37 34.69
CA PRO A 89 -48.03 -6.05 33.57
C PRO A 89 -47.91 -4.54 33.34
N SER A 90 -47.39 -3.77 34.30
CA SER A 90 -47.23 -2.31 34.14
C SER A 90 -46.04 -1.78 34.93
N GLY A 91 -44.83 -1.98 34.41
CA GLY A 91 -43.60 -1.46 35.02
C GLY A 91 -42.47 -1.08 34.06
N ASN A 92 -42.63 -1.25 32.75
CA ASN A 92 -41.50 -1.10 31.81
C ASN A 92 -41.60 0.08 30.82
N GLU A 93 -42.67 0.89 30.90
CA GLU A 93 -42.84 2.05 30.01
C GLU A 93 -42.10 3.32 30.49
N GLY A 94 -41.79 3.42 31.79
CA GLY A 94 -41.13 4.61 32.37
C GLY A 94 -39.63 4.70 32.07
N LEU A 95 -38.95 3.56 31.94
CA LEU A 95 -37.49 3.50 31.73
C LEU A 95 -37.10 3.67 30.25
N SER A 96 -37.94 3.22 29.31
CA SER A 96 -37.71 3.42 27.87
C SER A 96 -37.84 4.90 27.47
N ARG A 97 -38.79 5.63 28.06
CA ARG A 97 -38.98 7.06 27.75
C ARG A 97 -37.82 7.95 28.19
N ALA A 98 -37.13 7.59 29.27
CA ALA A 98 -35.94 8.32 29.75
C ALA A 98 -34.69 8.07 28.87
N ALA A 99 -34.58 6.88 28.27
CA ALA A 99 -33.50 6.54 27.36
C ALA A 99 -33.64 7.22 25.99
N ASP A 100 -34.88 7.35 25.49
CA ASP A 100 -35.16 8.00 24.21
C ASP A 100 -34.92 9.52 24.23
N THR A 101 -35.07 10.17 25.38
CA THR A 101 -34.75 11.60 25.54
C THR A 101 -33.26 11.91 25.49
N LEU A 102 -32.38 10.95 25.80
CA LEU A 102 -30.92 11.13 25.75
C LEU A 102 -30.34 10.93 24.34
N LYS A 103 -31.01 10.15 23.48
CA LYS A 103 -30.59 9.93 22.08
C LYS A 103 -30.85 11.14 21.16
N LYS A 104 -31.85 11.97 21.46
CA LYS A 104 -32.18 13.17 20.65
C LYS A 104 -31.19 14.34 20.80
N GLY A 105 -30.24 14.28 21.74
CA GLY A 105 -29.32 15.38 22.06
C GLY A 105 -28.02 15.46 21.25
N GLY A 106 -27.75 14.54 20.32
CA GLY A 106 -26.70 14.72 19.30
C GLY A 106 -25.24 14.84 19.77
N LEU A 107 -24.86 14.30 20.94
CA LEU A 107 -23.51 14.47 21.51
C LEU A 107 -22.62 13.21 21.52
N LEU A 108 -23.07 12.07 21.01
CA LEU A 108 -22.20 10.91 20.75
C LEU A 108 -22.56 10.25 19.42
N LYS A 109 -21.64 10.30 18.46
CA LYS A 109 -21.72 9.57 17.19
C LYS A 109 -20.82 8.34 17.30
N ILE A 110 -21.40 7.22 17.69
CA ILE A 110 -20.75 5.90 17.65
C ILE A 110 -21.17 5.25 16.33
N PRO A 111 -20.26 4.58 15.58
CA PRO A 111 -20.64 3.89 14.36
C PRO A 111 -21.58 2.73 14.70
N GLU A 112 -22.81 2.75 14.17
CA GLU A 112 -23.76 1.66 14.33
C GLU A 112 -23.30 0.45 13.49
N SER A 113 -23.09 -0.70 14.14
CA SER A 113 -23.08 -2.00 13.46
C SER A 113 -24.52 -2.51 13.29
N PRO A 114 -24.83 -3.27 12.22
CA PRO A 114 -26.20 -3.49 11.75
C PRO A 114 -27.07 -4.44 12.59
N SER A 115 -26.58 -4.90 13.75
CA SER A 115 -27.40 -5.54 14.77
C SER A 115 -27.13 -4.85 16.10
N GLY A 116 -28.18 -4.42 16.80
CA GLY A 116 -28.11 -3.68 18.07
C GLY A 116 -27.56 -4.46 19.26
N ASP A 117 -26.67 -5.43 19.02
CA ASP A 117 -26.02 -6.24 20.03
C ASP A 117 -24.82 -5.50 20.63
N SER A 118 -24.68 -5.59 21.96
CA SER A 118 -23.47 -5.13 22.63
C SER A 118 -22.27 -5.98 22.23
N VAL A 119 -21.06 -5.40 22.28
CA VAL A 119 -19.81 -6.13 22.01
C VAL A 119 -19.69 -7.37 22.90
N TYR A 120 -20.10 -7.28 24.17
CA TYR A 120 -20.08 -8.40 25.13
C TYR A 120 -21.09 -9.49 24.77
N ARG A 121 -22.28 -9.12 24.28
CA ARG A 121 -23.28 -10.06 23.77
C ARG A 121 -22.79 -10.79 22.53
N ARG A 122 -22.08 -10.10 21.64
CA ARG A 122 -21.51 -10.70 20.43
C ARG A 122 -20.40 -11.69 20.74
N VAL A 123 -19.51 -11.35 21.69
CA VAL A 123 -18.50 -12.28 22.23
C VAL A 123 -19.16 -13.49 22.91
N ALA A 124 -20.23 -13.28 23.69
CA ALA A 124 -20.96 -14.37 24.32
C ALA A 124 -21.59 -15.34 23.30
N LYS A 125 -22.19 -14.83 22.22
CA LYS A 125 -22.70 -15.65 21.11
C LYS A 125 -21.58 -16.44 20.43
N PHE A 126 -20.42 -15.80 20.17
CA PHE A 126 -19.26 -16.48 19.61
C PHE A 126 -18.77 -17.63 20.50
N LEU A 127 -18.65 -17.41 21.81
CA LEU A 127 -18.26 -18.45 22.78
C LEU A 127 -19.25 -19.63 22.80
N LEU A 128 -20.54 -19.39 22.60
CA LEU A 128 -21.54 -20.45 22.47
C LEU A 128 -21.40 -21.24 21.16
N ILE A 129 -21.09 -20.57 20.06
CA ILE A 129 -20.92 -21.18 18.72
C ILE A 129 -19.72 -22.13 18.69
N ILE A 130 -18.57 -21.72 19.26
CA ILE A 130 -17.35 -22.55 19.27
C ILE A 130 -17.40 -23.71 20.28
N GLY A 131 -18.41 -23.72 21.16
CA GLY A 131 -18.65 -24.78 22.13
C GLY A 131 -17.87 -24.62 23.44
N VAL A 132 -18.32 -25.36 24.46
CA VAL A 132 -17.88 -25.22 25.87
C VAL A 132 -16.38 -25.42 26.04
N ASP A 133 -15.81 -26.43 25.39
CA ASP A 133 -14.40 -26.79 25.57
C ASP A 133 -13.44 -25.74 24.98
N GLU A 134 -13.76 -25.20 23.80
CA GLU A 134 -12.95 -24.14 23.17
C GLU A 134 -13.18 -22.79 23.83
N ALA A 135 -14.43 -22.48 24.22
CA ALA A 135 -14.75 -21.28 24.99
C ALA A 135 -13.99 -21.25 26.32
N ALA A 136 -13.86 -22.37 27.02
CA ALA A 136 -13.10 -22.46 28.27
C ALA A 136 -11.62 -22.09 28.07
N LYS A 137 -11.02 -22.40 26.92
CA LYS A 137 -9.65 -21.99 26.62
C LYS A 137 -9.54 -20.47 26.47
N VAL A 138 -10.49 -19.86 25.76
CA VAL A 138 -10.55 -18.41 25.53
C VAL A 138 -10.81 -17.64 26.83
N MET A 139 -11.73 -18.12 27.67
CA MET A 139 -12.10 -17.47 28.93
C MET A 139 -10.92 -17.27 29.89
N ARG A 140 -9.90 -18.15 29.85
CA ARG A 140 -8.69 -18.02 30.69
C ARG A 140 -7.81 -16.83 30.33
N HIS A 141 -7.97 -16.27 29.14
CA HIS A 141 -7.19 -15.14 28.65
C HIS A 141 -7.95 -13.81 28.79
N LEU A 142 -9.20 -13.83 29.28
CA LEU A 142 -10.00 -12.62 29.50
C LEU A 142 -9.70 -12.04 30.88
N SER A 143 -9.69 -10.72 30.97
CA SER A 143 -9.61 -10.02 32.26
C SER A 143 -10.86 -10.25 33.10
N GLU A 144 -10.74 -10.04 34.41
CA GLU A 144 -11.84 -10.17 35.36
C GLU A 144 -13.02 -9.25 34.99
N ALA A 145 -12.74 -7.99 34.65
CA ALA A 145 -13.74 -7.01 34.22
C ALA A 145 -14.44 -7.37 32.91
N GLN A 146 -13.76 -8.08 31.99
CA GLN A 146 -14.39 -8.58 30.76
C GLN A 146 -15.27 -9.79 31.06
N THR A 147 -14.78 -10.70 31.90
CA THR A 147 -15.50 -11.91 32.31
C THR A 147 -16.81 -11.59 33.03
N GLU A 148 -16.78 -10.60 33.94
CA GLU A 148 -17.96 -10.13 34.67
C GLU A 148 -19.08 -9.61 33.75
N LYS A 149 -18.72 -9.02 32.61
CA LYS A 149 -19.67 -8.51 31.62
C LYS A 149 -20.15 -9.57 30.62
N ILE A 150 -19.35 -10.60 30.35
CA ILE A 150 -19.65 -11.63 29.35
C ILE A 150 -20.51 -12.76 29.94
N ILE A 151 -20.28 -13.15 31.20
CA ILE A 151 -21.02 -14.24 31.86
C ILE A 151 -22.54 -14.00 31.86
N PRO A 152 -23.07 -12.81 32.21
CA PRO A 152 -24.51 -12.55 32.19
C PRO A 152 -25.11 -12.67 30.78
N GLU A 153 -24.36 -12.26 29.76
CA GLU A 153 -24.80 -12.37 28.37
C GLU A 153 -24.88 -13.83 27.93
N ILE A 154 -23.85 -14.65 28.23
CA ILE A 154 -23.86 -16.11 27.97
C ILE A 154 -25.06 -16.78 28.62
N ALA A 155 -25.36 -16.43 29.88
CA ALA A 155 -26.49 -16.98 30.61
C ALA A 155 -27.86 -16.56 30.03
N SER A 156 -27.93 -15.38 29.40
CA SER A 156 -29.16 -14.85 28.80
C SER A 156 -29.50 -15.45 27.43
N ILE A 157 -28.49 -15.92 26.68
CA ILE A 157 -28.66 -16.42 25.31
C ILE A 157 -29.16 -17.86 25.36
N ARG A 158 -30.35 -18.11 24.78
CA ARG A 158 -30.95 -19.45 24.73
C ARG A 158 -30.50 -20.27 23.52
N SER A 159 -30.37 -19.62 22.37
CA SER A 159 -29.96 -20.20 21.10
C SER A 159 -29.47 -19.10 20.17
N VAL A 160 -28.56 -19.44 19.25
CA VAL A 160 -28.10 -18.54 18.19
C VAL A 160 -28.63 -19.07 16.87
N ASP A 161 -29.22 -18.20 16.05
CA ASP A 161 -29.74 -18.60 14.73
C ASP A 161 -28.59 -18.98 13.78
N PRO A 162 -28.73 -19.99 12.90
CA PRO A 162 -27.66 -20.39 11.98
C PRO A 162 -27.15 -19.28 11.06
N LYS A 163 -28.00 -18.34 10.65
CA LYS A 163 -27.57 -17.19 9.83
C LYS A 163 -26.73 -16.23 10.66
N GLU A 164 -27.20 -15.90 11.86
CA GLU A 164 -26.48 -15.06 12.82
C GLU A 164 -25.14 -15.68 13.24
N ALA A 165 -25.11 -17.00 13.44
CA ALA A 165 -23.87 -17.72 13.75
C ALA A 165 -22.84 -17.59 12.62
N SER A 166 -23.29 -17.69 11.37
CA SER A 166 -22.42 -17.55 10.19
C SER A 166 -21.86 -16.13 10.04
N GLU A 167 -22.67 -15.11 10.35
CA GLU A 167 -22.24 -13.70 10.38
C GLU A 167 -21.19 -13.45 11.46
N ILE A 168 -21.41 -13.96 12.68
CA ILE A 168 -20.48 -13.82 13.80
C ILE A 168 -19.16 -14.53 13.51
N ILE A 169 -19.18 -15.73 12.94
CA ILE A 169 -17.95 -16.44 12.54
C ILE A 169 -17.17 -15.62 11.51
N SER A 170 -17.84 -15.10 10.49
CA SER A 170 -17.20 -14.32 9.42
C SER A 170 -16.53 -13.04 9.95
N GLU A 171 -17.17 -12.38 10.93
CA GLU A 171 -16.62 -11.21 11.62
C GLU A 171 -15.34 -11.55 12.40
N PHE A 172 -15.36 -12.63 13.19
CA PHE A 172 -14.19 -13.08 13.95
C PHE A 172 -13.06 -13.59 13.04
N GLU A 173 -13.38 -14.20 11.90
CA GLU A 173 -12.39 -14.53 10.87
C GLU A 173 -11.75 -13.28 10.25
N GLY A 174 -12.53 -12.22 10.03
CA GLY A 174 -12.03 -10.92 9.59
C GLY A 174 -11.07 -10.31 10.61
N LEU A 175 -11.45 -10.31 11.89
CA LEU A 175 -10.57 -9.87 12.99
C LEU A 175 -9.31 -10.73 13.10
N LEU A 176 -9.41 -12.04 12.89
CA LEU A 176 -8.27 -12.95 12.90
C LEU A 176 -7.33 -12.67 11.73
N LYS A 177 -7.84 -12.39 10.53
CA LYS A 177 -7.03 -11.99 9.37
C LYS A 177 -6.33 -10.66 9.63
N GLN A 178 -7.01 -9.68 10.22
CA GLN A 178 -6.43 -8.40 10.61
C GLN A 178 -5.36 -8.57 11.71
N ALA A 179 -5.62 -9.42 12.72
CA ALA A 179 -4.67 -9.74 13.78
C ALA A 179 -3.45 -10.51 13.27
N ARG A 180 -3.62 -11.37 12.26
CA ARG A 180 -2.53 -12.08 11.57
C ARG A 180 -1.72 -11.16 10.66
N GLN A 181 -2.34 -10.13 10.09
CA GLN A 181 -1.64 -9.07 9.36
C GLN A 181 -0.86 -8.15 10.31
N SER A 182 -1.32 -7.98 11.56
CA SER A 182 -0.51 -7.44 12.65
C SER A 182 0.40 -8.50 13.28
N GLY A 183 1.24 -9.14 12.47
CA GLY A 183 2.40 -9.86 12.96
C GLY A 183 3.43 -8.87 13.50
N GLY A 184 3.84 -9.02 14.76
CA GLY A 184 4.71 -8.07 15.43
C GLY A 184 5.61 -8.71 16.49
N ALA A 185 6.55 -7.92 17.00
CA ALA A 185 7.53 -8.33 18.01
C ALA A 185 6.88 -8.96 19.25
N ASP A 186 5.63 -8.60 19.58
CA ASP A 186 4.91 -9.09 20.76
C ASP A 186 4.44 -10.55 20.60
N ILE A 187 3.98 -10.96 19.42
CA ILE A 187 3.60 -12.36 19.14
C ILE A 187 4.85 -13.23 19.04
N ALA A 188 5.90 -12.71 18.39
CA ALA A 188 7.21 -13.37 18.36
C ALA A 188 7.78 -13.50 19.78
N ARG A 189 7.59 -12.49 20.65
CA ARG A 189 7.99 -12.52 22.06
C ARG A 189 7.23 -13.60 22.81
N GLU A 190 5.91 -13.62 22.73
CA GLU A 190 5.11 -14.63 23.43
C GLU A 190 5.45 -16.06 22.95
N MET A 191 5.72 -16.25 21.66
CA MET A 191 6.17 -17.53 21.11
C MET A 191 7.56 -17.94 21.61
N LEU A 192 8.52 -17.01 21.62
CA LEU A 192 9.89 -17.27 22.06
C LEU A 192 9.97 -17.47 23.58
N GLU A 193 9.18 -16.72 24.36
CA GLU A 193 9.08 -16.88 25.81
C GLU A 193 8.54 -18.25 26.19
N LYS A 194 7.49 -18.71 25.49
CA LYS A 194 6.92 -20.06 25.69
C LYS A 194 7.87 -21.18 25.25
N ALA A 195 8.71 -20.94 24.24
CA ALA A 195 9.61 -21.96 23.68
C ALA A 195 10.96 -22.05 24.41
N TYR A 196 11.51 -20.92 24.87
CA TYR A 196 12.89 -20.83 25.36
C TYR A 196 13.04 -20.18 26.74
N GLY A 197 11.94 -19.72 27.34
CA GLY A 197 11.93 -18.98 28.61
C GLY A 197 12.22 -17.49 28.40
N THR A 198 11.75 -16.66 29.33
CA THR A 198 11.76 -15.18 29.25
C THR A 198 13.14 -14.60 28.98
N GLU A 199 14.16 -15.05 29.70
CA GLU A 199 15.52 -14.48 29.62
C GLU A 199 16.20 -14.74 28.27
N LYS A 200 16.01 -15.95 27.69
CA LYS A 200 16.55 -16.29 26.36
C LYS A 200 15.72 -15.70 25.22
N ALA A 201 14.41 -15.60 25.40
CA ALA A 201 13.53 -14.94 24.45
C ALA A 201 13.90 -13.46 24.30
N GLU A 202 14.13 -12.75 25.41
CA GLU A 202 14.58 -11.35 25.42
C GLU A 202 15.91 -11.18 24.66
N ALA A 203 16.89 -12.05 24.93
CA ALA A 203 18.18 -12.02 24.24
C ALA A 203 18.07 -12.33 22.74
N MET A 204 17.20 -13.28 22.36
CA MET A 204 16.94 -13.64 20.96
C MET A 204 16.18 -12.53 20.22
N LEU A 205 15.20 -11.89 20.88
CA LEU A 205 14.47 -10.75 20.34
C LEU A 205 15.38 -9.54 20.20
N GLN A 206 16.22 -9.22 21.19
CA GLN A 206 17.19 -8.13 21.05
C GLN A 206 18.15 -8.37 19.88
N LYS A 207 18.60 -9.62 19.70
CA LYS A 207 19.48 -9.98 18.58
C LYS A 207 18.75 -9.96 17.22
N ALA A 208 17.48 -10.38 17.17
CA ALA A 208 16.67 -10.39 15.96
C ALA A 208 16.17 -9.00 15.57
N VAL A 209 15.76 -8.16 16.53
CA VAL A 209 15.39 -6.75 16.32
C VAL A 209 16.60 -5.94 15.88
N SER A 210 17.80 -6.25 16.39
CA SER A 210 19.05 -5.67 15.88
C SER A 210 19.46 -6.18 14.50
N SER A 211 18.82 -7.23 13.98
CA SER A 211 19.20 -7.92 12.73
C SER A 211 18.14 -7.84 11.63
N ALA A 212 16.91 -7.39 11.93
CA ALA A 212 15.80 -7.30 10.98
C ALA A 212 15.47 -5.87 10.49
N GLY A 213 16.21 -4.87 10.96
CA GLY A 213 16.19 -3.50 10.49
C GLY A 213 17.35 -2.77 11.17
N GLY A 214 18.03 -1.87 10.46
CA GLY A 214 19.24 -1.18 10.97
C GLY A 214 19.01 -0.46 12.31
N LYS A 215 20.07 0.13 12.85
CA LYS A 215 19.96 0.94 14.07
C LYS A 215 18.87 2.02 13.86
N PRO A 216 18.04 2.35 14.88
CA PRO A 216 17.06 3.41 14.75
C PRO A 216 17.69 4.69 14.19
N PHE A 217 17.00 5.31 13.24
CA PHE A 217 17.42 6.51 12.50
C PHE A 217 18.60 6.32 11.54
N GLU A 218 19.11 5.11 11.34
CA GLU A 218 20.28 4.87 10.47
C GLU A 218 20.01 5.26 9.01
N TYR A 219 18.77 5.13 8.53
CA TYR A 219 18.38 5.56 7.18
C TYR A 219 18.57 7.07 6.97
N LEU A 220 18.51 7.90 8.01
CA LEU A 220 18.79 9.33 7.90
C LEU A 220 20.27 9.62 7.59
N ASN A 221 21.16 8.65 7.84
CA ASN A 221 22.56 8.75 7.43
C ASN A 221 22.76 8.60 5.92
N THR A 222 21.73 8.29 5.15
CA THR A 222 21.77 8.32 3.67
C THR A 222 21.20 9.62 3.09
N ALA A 223 20.26 10.28 3.79
CA ALA A 223 19.63 11.53 3.34
C ALA A 223 20.51 12.79 3.52
N ASP A 224 20.46 13.75 2.62
CA ASP A 224 21.19 15.01 2.75
C ASP A 224 20.73 15.84 3.98
N GLY A 225 21.60 16.74 4.47
CA GLY A 225 21.33 17.52 5.68
C GLY A 225 20.12 18.45 5.57
N GLU A 226 19.75 18.90 4.37
CA GLU A 226 18.53 19.70 4.18
C GLU A 226 17.29 18.86 4.35
N ARG A 227 17.27 17.69 3.72
CA ARG A 227 16.15 16.76 3.86
C ARG A 227 15.92 16.35 5.31
N VAL A 228 16.99 16.09 6.06
CA VAL A 228 16.88 15.79 7.50
C VAL A 228 16.36 17.01 8.28
N TYR A 229 16.80 18.22 7.95
CA TYR A 229 16.26 19.44 8.57
C TYR A 229 14.75 19.62 8.30
N PHE A 230 14.31 19.51 7.06
CA PHE A 230 12.89 19.63 6.70
C PHE A 230 12.01 18.55 7.34
N LEU A 231 12.56 17.34 7.52
CA LEU A 231 11.86 16.27 8.22
C LEU A 231 11.63 16.61 9.70
N LEU A 232 12.59 17.29 10.33
CA LEU A 232 12.61 17.54 11.77
C LEU A 232 12.09 18.92 12.19
N LYS A 233 12.00 19.90 11.28
CA LYS A 233 11.68 21.31 11.63
C LYS A 233 10.37 21.46 12.40
N ASP A 234 9.36 20.65 12.08
CA ASP A 234 8.02 20.70 12.68
C ASP A 234 7.90 19.79 13.92
N GLU A 235 8.96 19.07 14.28
CA GLU A 235 8.98 18.19 15.44
C GLU A 235 9.31 18.94 16.73
N SER A 236 8.92 18.39 17.87
CA SER A 236 9.28 18.96 19.17
C SER A 236 10.80 18.97 19.38
N PRO A 237 11.37 19.95 20.12
CA PRO A 237 12.81 19.99 20.42
C PRO A 237 13.35 18.72 21.10
N ALA A 238 12.49 17.98 21.81
CA ALA A 238 12.81 16.69 22.41
C ALA A 238 13.06 15.61 21.35
N VAL A 239 12.19 15.53 20.34
CA VAL A 239 12.30 14.58 19.22
C VAL A 239 13.48 14.96 18.35
N GLN A 240 13.66 16.25 18.05
CA GLN A 240 14.82 16.74 17.30
C GLN A 240 16.13 16.34 18.00
N ALA A 241 16.25 16.57 19.31
CA ALA A 241 17.42 16.15 20.08
C ALA A 241 17.63 14.62 20.05
N LEU A 242 16.56 13.84 20.20
CA LEU A 242 16.63 12.38 20.16
C LEU A 242 17.15 11.87 18.81
N VAL A 243 16.62 12.37 17.70
CA VAL A 243 17.04 11.97 16.35
C VAL A 243 18.49 12.39 16.09
N LEU A 244 18.83 13.64 16.41
CA LEU A 244 20.18 14.17 16.21
C LEU A 244 21.25 13.40 17.01
N SER A 245 20.90 12.84 18.17
CA SER A 245 21.80 12.02 18.98
C SER A 245 22.15 10.66 18.36
N ARG A 246 21.41 10.23 17.33
CA ARG A 246 21.53 8.89 16.71
C ARG A 246 22.03 8.91 15.26
N ILE A 247 22.17 10.07 14.65
CA ILE A 247 22.75 10.23 13.31
C ILE A 247 24.24 10.62 13.40
N LYS A 248 24.94 10.57 12.26
CA LYS A 248 26.36 10.95 12.17
C LYS A 248 26.57 12.41 12.62
N PRO A 249 27.61 12.71 13.44
CA PRO A 249 27.86 14.06 13.97
C PRO A 249 27.92 15.16 12.90
N GLU A 250 28.49 14.86 11.73
CA GLU A 250 28.60 15.81 10.62
C GLU A 250 27.22 16.23 10.10
N LYS A 251 26.27 15.28 10.04
CA LYS A 251 24.89 15.58 9.65
C LYS A 251 24.14 16.32 10.72
N ALA A 252 24.31 15.92 11.98
CA ALA A 252 23.69 16.62 13.10
C ALA A 252 24.13 18.09 13.13
N ALA A 253 25.42 18.37 12.92
CA ALA A 253 25.94 19.73 12.81
C ALA A 253 25.32 20.52 11.66
N ALA A 254 25.20 19.92 10.47
CA ALA A 254 24.57 20.55 9.31
C ALA A 254 23.09 20.92 9.57
N VAL A 255 22.35 20.04 10.24
CA VAL A 255 20.94 20.28 10.60
C VAL A 255 20.82 21.37 11.66
N ILE A 256 21.61 21.30 12.74
CA ILE A 256 21.64 22.31 13.80
C ILE A 256 22.03 23.69 13.24
N GLY A 257 22.92 23.73 12.25
CA GLY A 257 23.31 24.96 11.56
C GLY A 257 22.11 25.71 10.96
N LYS A 258 21.12 24.98 10.45
CA LYS A 258 19.92 25.50 9.76
C LYS A 258 18.73 25.82 10.67
N MET A 259 18.80 25.45 11.95
CA MET A 259 17.73 25.75 12.91
C MET A 259 17.69 27.24 13.28
N ASP A 260 16.49 27.75 13.55
CA ASP A 260 16.29 29.08 14.13
C ASP A 260 16.89 29.18 15.52
N VAL A 261 17.30 30.39 15.93
CA VAL A 261 18.10 30.63 17.15
C VAL A 261 17.41 30.08 18.41
N ASP A 262 16.11 30.28 18.54
CA ASP A 262 15.35 29.86 19.72
C ASP A 262 15.20 28.33 19.81
N VAL A 263 14.86 27.69 18.69
CA VAL A 263 14.74 26.22 18.60
C VAL A 263 16.11 25.57 18.80
N LYS A 264 17.15 26.11 18.16
CA LYS A 264 18.53 25.65 18.27
C LYS A 264 19.01 25.62 19.72
N ARG A 265 18.69 26.67 20.50
CA ARG A 265 19.05 26.74 21.92
C ARG A 265 18.40 25.62 22.73
N ASP A 266 17.09 25.37 22.53
CA ASP A 266 16.38 24.32 23.27
C ASP A 266 16.88 22.91 22.88
N VAL A 267 17.08 22.66 21.59
CA VAL A 267 17.60 21.39 21.07
C VAL A 267 19.00 21.09 21.64
N ILE A 268 19.92 22.06 21.62
CA ILE A 268 21.27 21.90 22.17
C ILE A 268 21.20 21.64 23.69
N SER A 269 20.35 22.37 24.42
CA SER A 269 20.20 22.15 25.87
C SER A 269 19.70 20.74 26.19
N ARG A 270 18.76 20.23 25.40
CA ARG A 270 18.21 18.88 25.54
C ARG A 270 19.21 17.79 25.15
N LEU A 271 19.96 17.98 24.07
CA LEU A 271 21.07 17.09 23.70
C LEU A 271 22.10 16.97 24.83
N ALA A 272 22.48 18.10 25.44
CA ALA A 272 23.46 18.12 26.53
C ALA A 272 22.95 17.45 27.82
N LYS A 273 21.64 17.47 28.07
CA LYS A 273 21.00 16.90 29.28
C LYS A 273 20.27 15.58 29.03
N MET A 274 20.50 14.95 27.88
CA MET A 274 19.69 13.83 27.42
C MET A 274 19.91 12.61 28.33
N GLN A 275 18.82 12.05 28.85
CA GLN A 275 18.81 10.82 29.63
C GLN A 275 18.56 9.59 28.74
N PRO A 276 18.88 8.37 29.22
CA PRO A 276 18.53 7.15 28.50
C PRO A 276 17.03 7.11 28.19
N VAL A 277 16.69 6.92 26.91
CA VAL A 277 15.31 6.81 26.42
C VAL A 277 14.94 5.34 26.33
N SER A 278 13.72 4.98 26.77
CA SER A 278 13.22 3.60 26.70
C SER A 278 13.20 3.09 25.25
N PRO A 279 13.56 1.81 25.01
CA PRO A 279 13.54 1.22 23.66
C PRO A 279 12.22 1.38 22.92
N ASP A 280 11.08 1.28 23.61
CA ASP A 280 9.76 1.41 22.99
C ASP A 280 9.50 2.81 22.44
N VAL A 281 9.88 3.85 23.19
CA VAL A 281 9.77 5.25 22.73
C VAL A 281 10.70 5.50 21.55
N LEU A 282 11.91 4.93 21.59
CA LEU A 282 12.86 5.03 20.49
C LEU A 282 12.31 4.40 19.21
N ALA A 283 11.77 3.18 19.30
CA ALA A 283 11.18 2.46 18.16
C ALA A 283 9.94 3.15 17.59
N ARG A 284 9.05 3.68 18.46
CA ARG A 284 7.87 4.44 18.03
C ARG A 284 8.26 5.73 17.31
N THR A 285 9.24 6.45 17.85
CA THR A 285 9.74 7.69 17.23
C THR A 285 10.42 7.38 15.90
N ASP A 286 11.23 6.33 15.83
CA ASP A 286 11.87 5.88 14.60
C ASP A 286 10.87 5.54 13.51
N LYS A 287 9.82 4.78 13.85
CA LYS A 287 8.74 4.44 12.91
C LYS A 287 8.00 5.69 12.41
N ALA A 288 7.65 6.62 13.30
CA ALA A 288 6.95 7.85 12.92
C ALA A 288 7.79 8.73 11.98
N ILE A 289 9.07 8.91 12.29
CA ILE A 289 10.01 9.66 11.45
C ILE A 289 10.25 8.94 10.11
N TYR A 290 10.28 7.61 10.10
CA TYR A 290 10.43 6.81 8.90
C TYR A 290 9.22 6.98 7.96
N GLU A 291 7.99 6.83 8.48
CA GLU A 291 6.75 7.06 7.72
C GLU A 291 6.70 8.48 7.14
N LYS A 292 7.05 9.49 7.94
CA LYS A 292 7.15 10.89 7.49
C LYS A 292 8.24 11.08 6.41
N SER A 293 9.34 10.35 6.49
CA SER A 293 10.41 10.40 5.48
C SER A 293 9.97 9.85 4.13
N LEU A 294 9.08 8.85 4.13
CA LEU A 294 8.46 8.29 2.93
C LEU A 294 7.44 9.24 2.32
N SER A 295 6.63 9.94 3.13
CA SER A 295 5.67 10.92 2.61
C SER A 295 6.38 12.14 2.01
N LEU A 296 7.45 12.64 2.63
CA LEU A 296 8.32 13.67 2.06
C LEU A 296 9.09 13.15 0.82
N ALA A 297 9.33 11.84 0.71
CA ALA A 297 9.83 11.23 -0.53
C ALA A 297 8.78 11.16 -1.62
N ALA A 298 7.49 11.11 -1.29
CA ALA A 298 6.41 11.15 -2.27
C ALA A 298 6.13 12.58 -2.75
N GLU A 299 6.23 13.60 -1.90
CA GLU A 299 6.12 15.01 -2.32
C GLU A 299 7.32 15.49 -3.15
N LYS A 300 8.51 14.92 -2.92
CA LYS A 300 9.72 15.14 -3.72
C LYS A 300 10.04 13.98 -4.66
N ALA A 301 9.15 13.00 -4.82
CA ALA A 301 9.24 12.12 -5.97
C ALA A 301 9.10 13.11 -7.12
N GLU A 302 10.19 13.28 -7.87
CA GLU A 302 10.21 14.10 -9.08
C GLU A 302 8.86 13.92 -9.73
N SER A 303 8.19 15.01 -10.07
CA SER A 303 7.15 14.98 -11.08
C SER A 303 7.76 14.19 -12.23
N ILE A 304 7.53 12.87 -12.28
CA ILE A 304 7.99 12.02 -13.35
C ILE A 304 7.34 12.70 -14.53
N ASP A 305 8.16 13.34 -15.36
CA ASP A 305 7.67 14.07 -16.51
C ASP A 305 7.19 12.99 -17.48
N GLY A 306 5.98 12.49 -17.22
CA GLY A 306 5.39 11.37 -17.95
C GLY A 306 5.26 11.71 -19.42
N LYS A 307 5.17 12.99 -19.76
CA LYS A 307 5.20 13.49 -21.14
C LYS A 307 6.56 13.29 -21.77
N SER A 308 7.65 13.62 -21.06
CA SER A 308 9.02 13.34 -21.53
C SER A 308 9.32 11.85 -21.60
N ALA A 309 8.91 11.08 -20.59
CA ALA A 309 9.09 9.63 -20.58
C ALA A 309 8.33 8.95 -21.73
N LEU A 310 7.09 9.37 -21.98
CA LEU A 310 6.31 8.90 -23.13
C LEU A 310 6.94 9.31 -24.46
N ALA A 311 7.41 10.56 -24.59
CA ALA A 311 8.11 11.01 -25.79
C ALA A 311 9.42 10.22 -26.04
N GLU A 312 10.13 9.79 -25.00
CA GLU A 312 11.29 8.89 -25.13
C GLU A 312 10.92 7.49 -25.61
N ILE A 313 9.80 6.95 -25.13
CA ILE A 313 9.30 5.64 -25.55
C ILE A 313 8.87 5.71 -27.03
N LEU A 314 8.05 6.69 -27.38
CA LEU A 314 7.51 6.87 -28.73
C LEU A 314 8.62 7.04 -29.77
N ARG A 315 9.68 7.80 -29.45
CA ARG A 315 10.86 7.96 -30.34
C ARG A 315 11.58 6.66 -30.71
N ARG A 316 11.35 5.57 -29.98
CA ARG A 316 11.94 4.24 -30.26
C ARG A 316 10.94 3.27 -30.89
N MET A 317 9.70 3.69 -31.08
CA MET A 317 8.65 2.90 -31.72
C MET A 317 8.64 3.15 -33.24
N PRO A 318 8.10 2.22 -34.03
CA PRO A 318 7.84 2.48 -35.45
C PRO A 318 6.91 3.68 -35.62
N LEU A 319 7.16 4.51 -36.65
CA LEU A 319 6.39 5.73 -36.92
C LEU A 319 4.88 5.49 -36.97
N ALA A 320 4.45 4.38 -37.58
CA ALA A 320 3.03 4.02 -37.65
C ALA A 320 2.38 3.83 -36.27
N SER A 321 3.11 3.25 -35.30
CA SER A 321 2.62 3.08 -33.93
C SER A 321 2.74 4.36 -33.10
N GLU A 322 3.75 5.20 -33.37
CA GLU A 322 3.86 6.54 -32.78
C GLU A 322 2.63 7.39 -33.14
N ASP A 323 2.27 7.44 -34.42
CA ASP A 323 1.15 8.22 -34.94
C ASP A 323 -0.20 7.74 -34.37
N GLU A 324 -0.44 6.43 -34.33
CA GLU A 324 -1.67 5.85 -33.77
C GLU A 324 -1.87 6.22 -32.28
N ILE A 325 -0.80 6.16 -31.49
CA ILE A 325 -0.86 6.51 -30.06
C ILE A 325 -1.10 8.01 -29.90
N ILE A 326 -0.43 8.84 -30.71
CA ILE A 326 -0.60 10.30 -30.66
C ILE A 326 -2.00 10.72 -31.11
N GLU A 327 -2.59 10.07 -32.12
CA GLU A 327 -3.97 10.30 -32.53
C GLU A 327 -4.96 9.92 -31.43
N THR A 328 -4.75 8.77 -30.77
CA THR A 328 -5.57 8.34 -29.63
C THR A 328 -5.54 9.36 -28.50
N ILE A 329 -4.35 9.83 -28.11
CA ILE A 329 -4.19 10.88 -27.09
C ILE A 329 -4.85 12.19 -27.56
N SER A 330 -4.71 12.54 -28.84
CA SER A 330 -5.28 13.78 -29.40
C SER A 330 -6.81 13.78 -29.43
N GLY A 331 -7.44 12.61 -29.46
CA GLY A 331 -8.89 12.46 -29.36
C GLY A 331 -9.43 12.74 -27.95
N GLU A 332 -8.63 12.49 -26.92
CA GLU A 332 -8.97 12.75 -25.52
C GLU A 332 -8.51 14.15 -25.06
N ASP A 333 -7.27 14.53 -25.39
CA ASP A 333 -6.63 15.79 -25.01
C ASP A 333 -5.66 16.27 -26.12
N ALA A 334 -6.14 17.24 -26.89
CA ALA A 334 -5.38 17.83 -27.99
C ALA A 334 -4.14 18.62 -27.52
N ASP A 335 -4.21 19.25 -26.33
CA ASP A 335 -3.10 20.04 -25.79
C ASP A 335 -1.98 19.13 -25.29
N LEU A 336 -2.34 18.01 -24.64
CA LEU A 336 -1.38 16.98 -24.23
C LEU A 336 -0.69 16.35 -25.43
N ALA A 337 -1.45 15.99 -26.47
CA ALA A 337 -0.88 15.45 -27.70
C ALA A 337 0.10 16.46 -28.32
N ASN A 338 -0.26 17.75 -28.39
CA ASN A 338 0.63 18.79 -28.91
C ASN A 338 1.90 18.98 -28.08
N ASP A 339 1.84 18.85 -26.75
CA ASP A 339 3.01 18.91 -25.87
C ASP A 339 3.94 17.71 -26.07
N ILE A 340 3.39 16.49 -26.14
CA ILE A 340 4.17 15.27 -26.42
C ILE A 340 4.82 15.38 -27.80
N ARG A 341 4.05 15.81 -28.81
CA ARG A 341 4.53 16.04 -30.19
C ARG A 341 5.73 16.98 -30.28
N LYS A 342 5.73 18.07 -29.51
CA LYS A 342 6.87 19.01 -29.43
C LYS A 342 8.12 18.37 -28.85
N ARG A 343 7.98 17.31 -28.04
CA ARG A 343 9.08 16.59 -27.39
C ARG A 343 9.60 15.42 -28.21
N LEU A 344 8.91 15.03 -29.29
CA LEU A 344 9.32 13.96 -30.20
C LEU A 344 10.50 14.37 -31.10
N PHE A 345 10.65 15.65 -31.41
CA PHE A 345 11.76 16.19 -32.20
C PHE A 345 12.74 16.97 -31.33
N THR A 346 14.00 16.54 -31.35
CA THR A 346 15.09 17.06 -30.53
C THR A 346 16.20 17.65 -31.39
N LEU A 347 17.15 18.36 -30.76
CA LEU A 347 18.32 18.90 -31.47
C LEU A 347 19.18 17.78 -32.09
N GLU A 348 19.25 16.63 -31.45
CA GLU A 348 20.00 15.46 -31.96
C GLU A 348 19.41 14.94 -33.29
N ASP A 349 18.09 15.05 -33.47
CA ASP A 349 17.44 14.64 -34.71
C ASP A 349 17.82 15.55 -35.88
N VAL A 350 18.03 16.85 -35.60
CA VAL A 350 18.53 17.81 -36.59
C VAL A 350 19.95 17.48 -37.02
N GLU A 351 20.79 17.04 -36.08
CA GLU A 351 22.16 16.62 -36.39
C GLU A 351 22.20 15.43 -37.36
N LYS A 352 21.24 14.50 -37.22
CA LYS A 352 21.07 13.30 -38.05
C LYS A 352 20.20 13.49 -39.29
N SER A 353 19.71 14.69 -39.54
CA SER A 353 18.86 14.99 -40.69
C SER A 353 19.69 15.20 -41.97
N ASP A 354 19.07 14.93 -43.12
CA ASP A 354 19.66 15.14 -44.45
C ASP A 354 20.05 16.61 -44.69
N ASP A 355 21.26 16.81 -45.21
CA ASP A 355 21.86 18.13 -45.45
C ASP A 355 21.09 18.93 -46.51
N ARG A 356 20.56 18.27 -47.55
CA ARG A 356 19.79 18.96 -48.61
C ARG A 356 18.52 19.59 -48.05
N PHE A 357 17.82 18.85 -47.19
CA PHE A 357 16.61 19.34 -46.54
C PHE A 357 16.93 20.50 -45.58
N LEU A 358 17.99 20.38 -44.78
CA LEU A 358 18.40 21.47 -43.89
C LEU A 358 18.76 22.74 -44.65
N GLN A 359 19.45 22.63 -45.80
CA GLN A 359 19.76 23.77 -46.66
C GLN A 359 18.50 24.44 -47.20
N GLU A 360 17.48 23.67 -47.59
CA GLU A 360 16.20 24.21 -48.04
C GLU A 360 15.48 24.96 -46.92
N LEU A 361 15.42 24.37 -45.73
CA LEU A 361 14.77 24.97 -44.57
C LEU A 361 15.48 26.25 -44.11
N LEU A 362 16.82 26.24 -44.05
CA LEU A 362 17.63 27.38 -43.64
C LEU A 362 17.61 28.51 -44.68
N ARG A 363 17.28 28.26 -45.95
CA ARG A 363 17.09 29.32 -46.96
C ARG A 363 15.87 30.19 -46.69
N ALA A 364 14.84 29.63 -46.04
CA ALA A 364 13.63 30.37 -45.71
C ALA A 364 13.76 31.25 -44.46
N MET A 365 14.80 31.04 -43.65
CA MET A 365 15.07 31.80 -42.43
C MET A 365 15.94 33.02 -42.71
N SER A 366 15.78 34.09 -41.94
CA SER A 366 16.69 35.26 -41.97
C SER A 366 17.99 34.99 -41.19
N GLU A 367 19.05 35.76 -41.48
CA GLU A 367 20.35 35.65 -40.80
C GLU A 367 20.20 35.86 -39.28
N LYS A 368 19.33 36.79 -38.90
CA LYS A 368 18.98 37.05 -37.49
C LYS A 368 18.30 35.84 -36.85
N GLU A 369 17.33 35.20 -37.53
CA GLU A 369 16.69 34.01 -36.98
C GLU A 369 17.67 32.85 -36.84
N ILE A 370 18.59 32.66 -37.79
CA ILE A 370 19.63 31.63 -37.68
C ILE A 370 20.57 31.94 -36.51
N ALA A 371 20.92 33.21 -36.28
CA ALA A 371 21.71 33.63 -35.12
C ALA A 371 21.01 33.27 -33.80
N TYR A 372 19.68 33.49 -33.70
CA TYR A 372 18.88 33.08 -32.55
C TYR A 372 18.75 31.55 -32.42
N LEU A 373 18.72 30.82 -33.53
CA LEU A 373 18.67 29.35 -33.55
C LEU A 373 19.94 28.72 -32.99
N ILE A 374 21.13 29.25 -33.30
CA ILE A 374 22.42 28.69 -32.87
C ILE A 374 22.86 29.19 -31.48
N ALA A 375 22.29 30.29 -30.99
CA ALA A 375 22.67 30.91 -29.73
C ALA A 375 22.44 29.99 -28.53
N GLY A 376 23.49 29.71 -27.77
CA GLY A 376 23.42 28.88 -26.56
C GLY A 376 23.13 27.39 -26.79
N LYS A 377 23.23 26.90 -28.03
CA LYS A 377 23.05 25.48 -28.37
C LYS A 377 24.38 24.70 -28.36
N PRO A 378 24.35 23.36 -28.23
CA PRO A 378 25.54 22.52 -28.28
C PRO A 378 26.38 22.72 -29.56
N GLU A 379 27.70 22.59 -29.43
CA GLU A 379 28.63 22.71 -30.55
C GLU A 379 28.31 21.81 -31.77
N PRO A 380 27.91 20.53 -31.60
CA PRO A 380 27.56 19.67 -32.74
C PRO A 380 26.40 20.24 -33.58
N PHE A 381 25.30 20.62 -32.93
CA PHE A 381 24.17 21.31 -33.56
C PHE A 381 24.59 22.60 -34.26
N ARG A 382 25.35 23.48 -33.59
CA ARG A 382 25.84 24.74 -34.17
C ARG A 382 26.62 24.48 -35.45
N LYS A 383 27.54 23.52 -35.43
CA LYS A 383 28.35 23.14 -36.60
C LYS A 383 27.50 22.59 -37.73
N LYS A 384 26.51 21.73 -37.45
CA LYS A 384 25.60 21.19 -38.47
C LYS A 384 24.80 22.29 -39.17
N ILE A 385 24.27 23.26 -38.42
CA ILE A 385 23.54 24.40 -38.99
C ILE A 385 24.46 25.28 -39.83
N LEU A 386 25.64 25.64 -39.32
CA LEU A 386 26.61 26.49 -40.02
C LEU A 386 27.22 25.80 -41.25
N TYR A 387 27.36 24.48 -41.23
CA TYR A 387 27.81 23.68 -42.38
C TYR A 387 26.79 23.72 -43.53
N ASN A 388 25.50 23.80 -43.21
CA ASN A 388 24.40 23.83 -44.17
C ASN A 388 23.99 25.24 -44.63
N VAL A 389 24.79 26.26 -44.31
CA VAL A 389 24.70 27.58 -44.94
C VAL A 389 25.96 27.88 -45.75
N SER A 390 25.87 28.80 -46.71
CA SER A 390 27.06 29.21 -47.45
C SER A 390 28.05 29.92 -46.52
N LYS A 391 29.35 29.79 -46.78
CA LYS A 391 30.41 30.36 -45.93
C LYS A 391 30.20 31.85 -45.62
N GLY A 392 29.93 32.66 -46.65
CA GLY A 392 29.68 34.10 -46.46
C GLY A 392 28.43 34.39 -45.63
N ARG A 393 27.36 33.60 -45.78
CA ARG A 393 26.15 33.73 -44.97
C ARG A 393 26.38 33.29 -43.53
N GLY A 394 27.16 32.23 -43.32
CA GLY A 394 27.60 31.80 -42.00
C GLY A 394 28.39 32.88 -41.26
N ASP A 395 29.30 33.57 -41.97
CA ASP A 395 30.06 34.69 -41.40
C ASP A 395 29.12 35.83 -40.96
N THR A 396 28.14 36.21 -41.80
CA THR A 396 27.12 37.21 -41.43
C THR A 396 26.25 36.78 -40.25
N VAL A 397 25.85 35.51 -40.17
CA VAL A 397 25.09 34.96 -39.03
C VAL A 397 25.90 35.07 -37.73
N LEU A 398 27.20 34.81 -37.78
CA LEU A 398 28.08 34.91 -36.60
C LEU A 398 28.27 36.37 -36.17
N GLU A 399 28.38 37.31 -37.12
CA GLU A 399 28.40 38.74 -36.83
C GLU A 399 27.09 39.20 -36.17
N GLU A 400 25.93 38.80 -36.72
CA GLU A 400 24.61 39.05 -36.15
C GLU A 400 24.46 38.45 -34.73
N GLU A 401 24.97 37.23 -34.49
CA GLU A 401 24.99 36.62 -33.15
C GLU A 401 25.76 37.49 -32.14
N GLN A 402 26.88 38.10 -32.54
CA GLN A 402 27.64 38.98 -31.64
C GLN A 402 26.93 40.30 -31.41
N LEU A 403 26.33 40.89 -32.45
CA LEU A 403 25.57 42.14 -32.35
C LEU A 403 24.30 42.00 -31.50
N ALA A 404 23.66 40.83 -31.56
CA ALA A 404 22.41 40.56 -30.84
C ALA A 404 22.59 40.28 -29.34
N LYS A 405 23.83 40.16 -28.82
CA LYS A 405 24.06 39.90 -27.39
C LYS A 405 23.82 41.15 -26.53
N PRO A 406 23.18 41.02 -25.34
CA PRO A 406 22.68 39.79 -24.73
C PRO A 406 21.31 39.36 -25.29
N MET A 407 21.16 38.06 -25.56
CA MET A 407 19.94 37.47 -26.10
C MET A 407 19.13 36.80 -24.98
N LEU A 408 17.81 36.98 -25.00
CA LEU A 408 16.92 36.30 -24.04
C LEU A 408 16.77 34.83 -24.43
N LYS A 409 16.99 33.93 -23.46
CA LYS A 409 16.84 32.49 -23.67
C LYS A 409 15.47 32.12 -24.25
N ARG A 410 14.40 32.79 -23.79
CA ARG A 410 13.03 32.57 -24.29
C ARG A 410 12.93 32.80 -25.80
N ASP A 411 13.53 33.87 -26.31
CA ASP A 411 13.45 34.21 -27.73
C ASP A 411 14.24 33.21 -28.59
N CYS A 412 15.38 32.71 -28.08
CA CYS A 412 16.12 31.63 -28.73
C CYS A 412 15.33 30.31 -28.75
N ASP A 413 14.65 29.98 -27.65
CA ASP A 413 13.83 28.77 -27.53
C ASP A 413 12.58 28.86 -28.43
N ASP A 414 11.97 30.05 -28.60
CA ASP A 414 10.86 30.27 -29.52
C ASP A 414 11.26 30.04 -30.98
N VAL A 415 12.44 30.55 -31.41
CA VAL A 415 12.97 30.29 -32.75
C VAL A 415 13.30 28.82 -32.94
N THR A 416 13.91 28.19 -31.92
CA THR A 416 14.20 26.75 -31.92
C THR A 416 12.93 25.92 -32.07
N GLY A 417 11.87 26.27 -31.33
CA GLY A 417 10.58 25.57 -31.39
C GLY A 417 9.91 25.69 -32.76
N LYS A 418 9.96 26.88 -33.40
CA LYS A 418 9.46 27.07 -34.77
C LYS A 418 10.24 26.23 -35.78
N PHE A 419 11.56 26.20 -35.66
CA PHE A 419 12.43 25.42 -36.53
C PHE A 419 12.16 23.92 -36.42
N LEU A 420 12.13 23.38 -35.20
CA LEU A 420 11.80 21.97 -34.95
C LEU A 420 10.37 21.62 -35.39
N GLY A 421 9.41 22.54 -35.23
CA GLY A 421 8.05 22.38 -35.73
C GLY A 421 7.97 22.27 -37.26
N ALA A 422 8.75 23.08 -37.98
CA ALA A 422 8.83 23.01 -39.44
C ALA A 422 9.49 21.72 -39.93
N MET A 423 10.56 21.28 -39.26
CA MET A 423 11.17 19.97 -39.54
C MET A 423 10.18 18.83 -39.32
N ARG A 424 9.44 18.86 -38.22
CA ARG A 424 8.43 17.84 -37.92
C ARG A 424 7.35 17.76 -39.01
N SER A 425 6.77 18.89 -39.39
CA SER A 425 5.75 18.92 -40.43
C SER A 425 6.25 18.37 -41.77
N ALA A 426 7.54 18.59 -42.09
CA ALA A 426 8.14 18.03 -43.28
C ALA A 426 8.43 16.51 -43.16
N TYR A 427 8.77 16.03 -41.96
CA TYR A 427 8.97 14.61 -41.69
C TYR A 427 7.66 13.82 -41.77
N GLU A 428 6.56 14.33 -41.18
CA GLU A 428 5.21 13.75 -41.32
C GLU A 428 4.75 13.68 -42.79
N GLN A 429 5.17 14.64 -43.62
CA GLN A 429 4.90 14.65 -45.06
C GLN A 429 5.84 13.73 -45.86
N GLY A 430 6.76 13.04 -45.21
CA GLY A 430 7.74 12.15 -45.85
C GLY A 430 8.77 12.88 -46.73
N LYS A 431 9.00 14.18 -46.51
CA LYS A 431 9.90 15.00 -47.36
C LYS A 431 11.38 14.72 -47.13
N PHE A 432 11.75 14.21 -45.96
CA PHE A 432 13.11 13.81 -45.63
C PHE A 432 13.10 12.68 -44.59
N LYS A 433 14.24 12.03 -44.42
CA LYS A 433 14.45 10.92 -43.48
C LYS A 433 15.46 11.29 -42.40
N ILE A 434 15.38 10.59 -41.27
CA ILE A 434 16.29 10.76 -40.14
C ILE A 434 16.99 9.43 -39.87
N ASP A 435 18.32 9.45 -39.95
CA ASP A 435 19.15 8.26 -39.72
C ASP A 435 18.93 7.72 -38.29
N GLY A 436 18.60 6.43 -38.16
CA GLY A 436 18.35 5.76 -36.89
C GLY A 436 16.88 5.73 -36.41
N ARG A 437 15.96 6.46 -37.07
CA ARG A 437 14.50 6.33 -36.86
C ARG A 437 13.81 5.51 -37.95
N ASP A 438 14.35 5.58 -39.17
CA ASP A 438 13.75 4.97 -40.36
C ASP A 438 14.46 3.65 -40.77
N ASP A 439 15.13 2.96 -39.84
CA ASP A 439 15.95 1.75 -40.07
C ASP A 439 15.12 0.46 -40.36
N GLY A 440 14.00 0.60 -41.08
CA GLY A 440 13.12 -0.50 -41.53
C GLY A 440 13.14 -0.69 -43.05
N GLU A 441 13.61 -1.86 -43.46
CA GLU A 441 13.55 -2.52 -44.79
C GLU A 441 13.93 -1.67 -46.02
N TYR A 442 15.18 -1.87 -46.47
CA TYR A 442 15.57 -1.62 -47.85
C TYR A 442 15.10 -2.80 -48.72
N VAL A 443 14.37 -2.53 -49.80
CA VAL A 443 14.22 -3.47 -50.91
C VAL A 443 15.30 -3.12 -51.94
N GLU A 444 16.14 -4.10 -52.30
CA GLU A 444 17.12 -4.00 -53.39
C GLU A 444 16.48 -3.81 -54.77
#